data_AF-L7L5S7-F1
#
_entry.id   AF-L7L5S7-F1
#
_cell.length_a   1.000
_cell.length_b   1.000
_cell.length_c   1.000
_cell.angle_alpha   90.00
_cell.angle_beta   90.00
_cell.angle_gamma   90.00
#
_symmetry.space_group_name_H-M   'P 1'
#
loop_
_entity.id
_entity.type
_entity.pdbx_description
1 polymer ?
#
loop_
_entity_poly.entity_id
_entity_poly.type
_entity_poly.pdbx_seq_one_letter_code
_entity_poly.pdbx_strand_id
1 'polypeptide(L)'
;MTIDWIIITAPTDRGGLPAPALERAVVALTARRPQVPVRVAVLGGTEVPITEALDEAATAGARCVLLVSGQTLGDTKQDAWCARLVGHWLRTRPAGSTGPQVRIAPLLTEHDGYAELLEAAIAGGGVPARQTTAPIQSPAWENVPGFARHVLVCRGPRCSVEGARESSVALAAALAARDLGDDQALQSLTGCLFPCGQAPVMVVYPDGVWYSGMRPDRVEQLVERHLVGDTPVPEWIARQMTPAATTPAATAPEDPAPEA
;
A
#
# COMPACT_ATOMS: atom_id res chain seq x y z
N MET A 1 -16.23 -24.69 18.59
CA MET A 1 -14.92 -24.17 19.02
C MET A 1 -15.08 -22.69 19.32
N THR A 2 -14.46 -22.20 20.39
CA THR A 2 -14.66 -20.83 20.90
C THR A 2 -13.54 -19.93 20.40
N ILE A 3 -13.88 -18.81 19.75
CA ILE A 3 -12.94 -17.75 19.40
C ILE A 3 -12.56 -17.01 20.69
N ASP A 4 -11.26 -16.95 21.01
CA ASP A 4 -10.75 -16.27 22.19
C ASP A 4 -9.91 -15.02 21.86
N TRP A 5 -9.77 -14.68 20.57
CA TRP A 5 -9.18 -13.42 20.13
C TRP A 5 -9.72 -12.97 18.76
N ILE A 6 -9.89 -11.66 18.55
CA ILE A 6 -10.34 -11.09 17.28
C ILE A 6 -9.36 -10.01 16.82
N ILE A 7 -8.94 -10.09 15.56
CA ILE A 7 -8.16 -9.05 14.89
C ILE A 7 -8.99 -8.54 13.71
N ILE A 8 -9.25 -7.24 13.65
CA ILE A 8 -9.95 -6.56 12.56
C ILE A 8 -8.91 -5.89 11.67
N THR A 9 -8.82 -6.31 10.40
CA THR A 9 -7.91 -5.67 9.44
C THR A 9 -8.58 -4.48 8.76
N ALA A 10 -7.82 -3.43 8.47
CA ALA A 10 -8.32 -2.26 7.75
C ALA A 10 -7.47 -1.94 6.51
N PRO A 11 -8.04 -1.32 5.46
CA PRO A 11 -7.30 -0.95 4.26
C PRO A 11 -6.34 0.21 4.54
N THR A 12 -5.17 0.21 3.89
CA THR A 12 -4.01 1.01 4.33
C THR A 12 -3.34 1.85 3.27
N ASP A 13 -3.99 2.03 2.13
CA ASP A 13 -3.50 2.81 1.01
C ASP A 13 -4.15 4.19 0.87
N ARG A 14 -5.15 4.52 1.71
CA ARG A 14 -5.94 5.77 1.59
C ARG A 14 -5.54 6.91 2.53
N GLY A 15 -4.37 6.88 3.16
CA GLY A 15 -3.84 8.01 3.93
C GLY A 15 -4.62 8.39 5.20
N GLY A 16 -5.63 7.62 5.60
CA GLY A 16 -6.35 7.77 6.86
C GLY A 16 -5.89 6.78 7.91
N LEU A 17 -5.98 7.18 9.18
CA LEU A 17 -5.78 6.27 10.32
C LEU A 17 -7.04 5.39 10.46
N PRO A 18 -6.95 4.07 10.23
CA PRO A 18 -8.12 3.19 10.29
C PRO A 18 -8.66 3.00 11.70
N ALA A 19 -7.81 3.10 12.74
CA ALA A 19 -8.24 2.92 14.12
C ALA A 19 -9.30 3.95 14.56
N PRO A 20 -9.15 5.27 14.34
CA PRO A 20 -10.21 6.24 14.58
C PRO A 20 -11.50 5.97 13.80
N ALA A 21 -11.41 5.54 12.53
CA ALA A 21 -12.58 5.25 11.72
C ALA A 21 -13.39 4.04 12.23
N LEU A 22 -12.71 3.07 12.83
CA LEU A 22 -13.31 1.85 13.38
C LEU A 22 -13.62 1.93 14.89
N GLU A 23 -13.20 3.00 15.57
CA GLU A 23 -13.26 3.12 17.04
C GLU A 23 -14.66 2.81 17.59
N ARG A 24 -15.71 3.45 17.04
CA ARG A 24 -17.08 3.20 17.48
C ARG A 24 -17.49 1.73 17.35
N ALA A 25 -17.11 1.08 16.25
CA ALA A 25 -17.42 -0.32 16.01
C ALA A 25 -16.64 -1.23 16.96
N VAL A 26 -15.36 -0.95 17.21
CA VAL A 26 -14.51 -1.68 18.15
C VAL A 26 -15.01 -1.56 19.58
N VAL A 27 -15.38 -0.35 20.03
CA VAL A 27 -15.96 -0.12 21.36
C VAL A 27 -17.26 -0.90 21.53
N ALA A 28 -18.18 -0.80 20.55
CA ALA A 28 -19.44 -1.54 20.59
C ALA A 28 -19.23 -3.07 20.58
N LEU A 29 -18.28 -3.57 19.78
CA LEU A 29 -17.96 -4.99 19.72
C LEU A 29 -17.33 -5.50 21.02
N THR A 30 -16.42 -4.71 21.61
CA THR A 30 -15.77 -5.03 22.89
C THR A 30 -16.80 -5.08 24.01
N ALA A 31 -17.74 -4.12 24.06
CA ALA A 31 -18.83 -4.14 25.03
C ALA A 31 -19.75 -5.37 24.88
N ARG A 32 -20.00 -5.82 23.63
CA ARG A 32 -20.78 -7.03 23.35
C ARG A 32 -19.99 -8.33 23.60
N ARG A 33 -18.66 -8.28 23.67
CA ARG A 33 -17.76 -9.43 23.85
C ARG A 33 -16.65 -9.12 24.87
N PRO A 34 -16.98 -8.87 26.14
CA PRO A 34 -16.01 -8.39 27.14
C PRO A 34 -14.89 -9.41 27.46
N GLN A 35 -15.09 -10.69 27.15
CA GLN A 35 -14.12 -11.76 27.38
C GLN A 35 -13.22 -12.05 26.18
N VAL A 36 -13.43 -11.40 25.03
CA VAL A 36 -12.68 -11.64 23.79
C VAL A 36 -11.94 -10.37 23.40
N PRO A 37 -10.60 -10.33 23.50
CA PRO A 37 -9.82 -9.18 23.05
C PRO A 37 -10.07 -8.88 21.56
N VAL A 38 -10.26 -7.60 21.25
CA VAL A 38 -10.41 -7.07 19.89
C VAL A 38 -9.22 -6.14 19.60
N ARG A 39 -8.55 -6.35 18.47
CA ARG A 39 -7.45 -5.51 17.98
C ARG A 39 -7.71 -5.04 16.57
N VAL A 40 -7.33 -3.81 16.25
CA VAL A 40 -7.27 -3.32 14.87
C VAL A 40 -5.85 -3.48 14.38
N ALA A 41 -5.69 -4.02 13.17
CA ALA A 41 -4.39 -4.17 12.53
C ALA A 41 -4.48 -3.85 11.05
N VAL A 42 -3.32 -3.75 10.40
CA VAL A 42 -3.23 -3.34 9.01
C VAL A 42 -2.40 -4.30 8.16
N LEU A 43 -2.69 -4.35 6.86
CA LEU A 43 -1.89 -5.12 5.88
C LEU A 43 -0.63 -4.37 5.41
N GLY A 44 -0.63 -3.03 5.52
CA GLY A 44 0.51 -2.15 5.23
C GLY A 44 0.27 -0.76 5.82
N GLY A 45 1.07 0.25 5.50
CA GLY A 45 0.84 1.61 6.00
C GLY A 45 1.70 1.97 7.23
N THR A 46 1.25 2.92 8.05
CA THR A 46 1.94 3.45 9.26
C THR A 46 1.59 2.73 10.56
N GLU A 47 0.55 1.90 10.53
CA GLU A 47 -0.14 1.41 11.73
C GLU A 47 0.30 -0.01 12.09
N VAL A 48 -0.21 -0.54 13.21
CA VAL A 48 0.16 -1.88 13.74
C VAL A 48 -0.07 -2.97 12.68
N PRO A 49 0.99 -3.62 12.17
CA PRO A 49 0.85 -4.65 11.16
C PRO A 49 0.17 -5.90 11.71
N ILE A 50 -0.53 -6.61 10.84
CA ILE A 50 -1.23 -7.87 11.17
C ILE A 50 -0.34 -8.88 11.90
N THR A 51 0.95 -8.96 11.56
CA THR A 51 1.89 -9.90 12.18
C THR A 51 2.16 -9.57 13.65
N GLU A 52 2.26 -8.28 14.00
CA GLU A 52 2.46 -7.84 15.37
C GLU A 52 1.23 -8.15 16.24
N ALA A 53 0.02 -7.89 15.72
CA ALA A 53 -1.21 -8.25 16.41
C ALA A 53 -1.36 -9.78 16.60
N LEU A 54 -0.84 -10.58 15.66
CA LEU A 54 -0.79 -12.05 15.79
C LEU A 54 0.24 -12.51 16.83
N ASP A 55 1.38 -11.83 16.92
CA ASP A 55 2.41 -12.09 17.94
C ASP A 55 1.91 -11.73 19.34
N GLU A 56 1.18 -10.63 19.49
CA GLU A 56 0.48 -10.27 20.74
C GLU A 56 -0.49 -11.38 21.17
N ALA A 57 -1.36 -11.83 20.26
CA ALA A 57 -2.33 -12.89 20.54
C ALA A 57 -1.65 -14.20 20.95
N ALA A 58 -0.57 -14.57 20.27
CA ALA A 58 0.22 -15.75 20.60
C ALA A 58 0.88 -15.63 21.99
N THR A 59 1.45 -14.46 22.30
CA THR A 59 2.08 -14.18 23.60
C THR A 59 1.06 -14.22 24.74
N ALA A 60 -0.16 -13.77 24.48
CA ALA A 60 -1.28 -13.84 25.42
C ALA A 60 -1.87 -15.25 25.59
N GLY A 61 -1.35 -16.26 24.88
CA GLY A 61 -1.82 -17.64 24.98
C GLY A 61 -3.16 -17.90 24.30
N ALA A 62 -3.54 -17.08 23.31
CA ALA A 62 -4.74 -17.32 22.52
C ALA A 62 -4.70 -18.70 21.85
N ARG A 63 -5.84 -19.38 21.77
CA ARG A 63 -5.95 -20.70 21.13
C ARG A 63 -6.58 -20.59 19.75
N CYS A 64 -7.47 -19.62 19.54
CA CYS A 64 -8.14 -19.39 18.26
C CYS A 64 -8.33 -17.90 18.00
N VAL A 65 -7.57 -17.39 17.03
CA VAL A 65 -7.65 -16.02 16.53
C VAL A 65 -8.56 -15.97 15.31
N LEU A 66 -9.56 -15.10 15.33
CA LEU A 66 -10.37 -14.77 14.16
C LEU A 66 -9.92 -13.44 13.56
N LEU A 67 -9.44 -13.51 12.32
CA LEU A 67 -9.18 -12.35 11.46
C LEU A 67 -10.46 -11.96 10.73
N VAL A 68 -10.88 -10.71 10.90
CA VAL A 68 -12.06 -10.14 10.25
C VAL A 68 -11.60 -9.00 9.36
N SER A 69 -11.96 -9.04 8.08
CA SER A 69 -11.74 -7.86 7.23
C SER A 69 -12.73 -6.78 7.62
N GLY A 70 -12.21 -5.65 8.10
CA GLY A 70 -12.98 -4.43 8.35
C GLY A 70 -13.30 -3.65 7.07
N GLN A 71 -12.85 -4.15 5.91
CA GLN A 71 -13.29 -3.64 4.62
C GLN A 71 -14.75 -4.04 4.39
N THR A 72 -15.58 -3.07 4.03
CA THR A 72 -16.97 -3.34 3.66
C THR A 72 -17.07 -3.97 2.28
N LEU A 73 -16.25 -3.54 1.31
CA LEU A 73 -16.18 -4.14 -0.01
C LEU A 73 -14.90 -4.98 -0.13
N GLY A 74 -15.03 -6.22 -0.61
CA GLY A 74 -13.88 -7.09 -0.85
C GLY A 74 -12.96 -6.52 -1.94
N ASP A 75 -11.66 -6.49 -1.65
CA ASP A 75 -10.62 -6.26 -2.64
C ASP A 75 -9.85 -7.57 -2.82
N THR A 76 -10.04 -8.22 -3.97
CA THR A 76 -9.47 -9.54 -4.26
C THR A 76 -7.94 -9.56 -4.11
N LYS A 77 -7.25 -8.44 -4.36
CA LYS A 77 -5.79 -8.37 -4.20
C LYS A 77 -5.44 -8.24 -2.72
N GLN A 78 -6.12 -7.39 -1.96
CA GLN A 78 -5.87 -7.24 -0.53
C GLN A 78 -6.23 -8.52 0.25
N ASP A 79 -7.32 -9.18 -0.10
CA ASP A 79 -7.74 -10.47 0.48
C ASP A 79 -6.68 -11.55 0.22
N ALA A 80 -6.21 -11.66 -1.04
CA ALA A 80 -5.14 -12.59 -1.39
C ALA A 80 -3.82 -12.28 -0.66
N TRP A 81 -3.51 -11.00 -0.44
CA TRP A 81 -2.33 -10.59 0.33
C TRP A 81 -2.47 -10.92 1.82
N CYS A 82 -3.62 -10.68 2.42
CA CYS A 82 -3.91 -11.05 3.80
C CYS A 82 -3.68 -12.55 4.02
N ALA A 83 -4.29 -13.39 3.18
CA ALA A 83 -4.10 -14.84 3.25
C ALA A 83 -2.63 -15.26 3.09
N ARG A 84 -1.88 -14.62 2.19
CA ARG A 84 -0.44 -14.89 1.99
C ARG A 84 0.41 -14.49 3.20
N LEU A 85 0.15 -13.33 3.79
CA LEU A 85 0.87 -12.84 4.97
C LEU A 85 0.63 -13.75 6.18
N VAL A 86 -0.64 -14.08 6.44
CA VAL A 86 -1.01 -15.03 7.52
C VAL A 86 -0.35 -16.39 7.28
N GLY A 87 -0.41 -16.90 6.05
CA GLY A 87 0.23 -18.16 5.70
C GLY A 87 1.75 -18.12 5.85
N HIS A 88 2.40 -17.00 5.51
CA HIS A 88 3.83 -16.81 5.72
C HIS A 88 4.16 -16.82 7.21
N TRP A 89 3.46 -16.00 8.01
CA TRP A 89 3.63 -15.93 9.46
C TRP A 89 3.50 -17.32 10.10
N LEU A 90 2.46 -18.09 9.76
CA LEU A 90 2.29 -19.45 10.28
C LEU A 90 3.48 -20.38 9.96
N ARG A 91 4.13 -20.22 8.81
CA ARG A 91 5.25 -21.07 8.36
C ARG A 91 6.61 -20.66 8.91
N THR A 92 6.81 -19.38 9.23
CA THR A 92 8.12 -18.85 9.67
C THR A 92 8.27 -18.78 11.18
N ARG A 93 7.25 -19.20 11.93
CA ARG A 93 7.32 -19.30 13.39
C ARG A 93 8.43 -20.25 13.87
N PRO A 94 9.05 -19.98 15.03
CA PRO A 94 10.05 -20.87 15.61
C PRO A 94 9.52 -22.31 15.77
N ALA A 95 10.39 -23.28 15.44
CA ALA A 95 10.06 -24.70 15.58
C ALA A 95 9.70 -25.04 17.04
N GLY A 96 8.61 -25.78 17.24
CA GLY A 96 8.11 -26.12 18.58
C GLY A 96 7.26 -25.05 19.26
N SER A 97 7.03 -23.89 18.62
CA SER A 97 6.14 -22.87 19.18
C SER A 97 4.66 -23.33 19.15
N THR A 98 4.01 -23.32 20.31
CA THR A 98 2.55 -23.44 20.40
C THR A 98 1.94 -22.11 19.98
N GLY A 99 1.22 -22.08 18.85
CA GLY A 99 0.56 -20.87 18.35
C GLY A 99 -0.95 -21.07 18.21
N PRO A 100 -1.72 -19.98 18.16
CA PRO A 100 -3.16 -20.07 17.95
C PRO A 100 -3.49 -20.67 16.58
N GLN A 101 -4.64 -21.33 16.49
CA GLN A 101 -5.30 -21.51 15.21
C GLN A 101 -5.73 -20.13 14.69
N VAL A 102 -5.31 -19.76 13.49
CA VAL A 102 -5.73 -18.51 12.84
C VAL A 102 -6.79 -18.82 11.79
N ARG A 103 -7.91 -18.11 11.84
CA ARG A 103 -9.05 -18.25 10.89
C ARG A 103 -9.33 -16.91 10.25
N ILE A 104 -9.72 -16.92 8.98
CA ILE A 104 -10.16 -15.72 8.26
C ILE A 104 -11.68 -15.81 8.09
N ALA A 105 -12.40 -14.75 8.48
CA ALA A 105 -13.85 -14.65 8.35
C ALA A 105 -14.27 -14.40 6.88
N PRO A 106 -15.52 -14.74 6.52
CA PRO A 106 -16.14 -14.27 5.26
C PRO A 106 -16.16 -12.73 5.17
N LEU A 107 -16.39 -12.21 3.97
CA LEU A 107 -16.49 -10.76 3.78
C LEU A 107 -17.73 -10.22 4.48
N LEU A 108 -17.66 -9.00 5.04
CA LEU A 108 -18.81 -8.40 5.72
C LEU A 108 -20.02 -8.27 4.78
N THR A 109 -19.80 -8.02 3.48
CA THR A 109 -20.84 -8.00 2.43
C THR A 109 -21.57 -9.32 2.22
N GLU A 110 -21.00 -10.44 2.64
CA GLU A 110 -21.61 -11.77 2.46
C GLU A 110 -22.60 -12.10 3.59
N HIS A 111 -22.73 -11.23 4.59
CA HIS A 111 -23.65 -11.39 5.71
C HIS A 111 -24.91 -10.53 5.55
N ASP A 112 -26.07 -11.04 5.95
CA ASP A 112 -27.35 -10.30 5.93
C ASP A 112 -27.29 -8.99 6.72
N GLY A 113 -26.47 -8.93 7.77
CA GLY A 113 -26.24 -7.70 8.55
C GLY A 113 -25.62 -6.56 7.72
N TYR A 114 -25.02 -6.84 6.56
CA TYR A 114 -24.60 -5.78 5.64
C TYR A 114 -25.77 -5.01 5.05
N ALA A 115 -26.87 -5.70 4.73
CA ALA A 115 -28.09 -5.04 4.29
C ALA A 115 -28.65 -4.14 5.40
N GLU A 116 -28.61 -4.57 6.66
CA GLU A 116 -29.01 -3.74 7.80
C GLU A 116 -28.14 -2.48 7.95
N LEU A 117 -26.83 -2.58 7.70
CA LEU A 117 -25.93 -1.42 7.69
C LEU A 117 -26.27 -0.44 6.56
N LEU A 118 -26.65 -0.94 5.38
CA LEU A 118 -27.11 -0.11 4.26
C LEU A 118 -28.43 0.58 4.59
N GLU A 119 -29.40 -0.15 5.16
CA GLU A 119 -30.69 0.41 5.60
C GLU A 119 -30.49 1.49 6.67
N ALA A 120 -29.60 1.27 7.64
CA ALA A 120 -29.26 2.28 8.64
C ALA A 120 -28.65 3.55 8.00
N ALA A 121 -27.80 3.38 6.99
CA ALA A 121 -27.22 4.50 6.25
C ALA A 121 -28.28 5.28 5.44
N ILE A 122 -29.20 4.56 4.78
CA ILE A 122 -30.34 5.14 4.04
C ILE A 122 -31.24 5.94 4.98
N ALA A 123 -31.63 5.34 6.12
CA ALA A 123 -32.45 6.00 7.14
C ALA A 123 -31.77 7.24 7.73
N GLY A 124 -30.44 7.28 7.74
CA GLY A 124 -29.65 8.42 8.20
C GLY A 124 -29.73 9.67 7.29
N GLY A 125 -30.30 9.57 6.08
CA GLY A 125 -30.62 10.71 5.22
C GLY A 125 -29.44 11.50 4.61
N GLY A 126 -28.21 11.23 5.05
CA GLY A 126 -26.98 11.86 4.57
C GLY A 126 -26.93 13.38 4.77
N VAL A 127 -25.90 14.01 4.21
CA VAL A 127 -25.80 15.47 4.09
C VAL A 127 -25.89 15.85 2.61
N PRO A 128 -26.47 17.00 2.24
CA PRO A 128 -26.51 17.42 0.85
C PRO A 128 -25.11 17.50 0.23
N ALA A 129 -24.86 16.77 -0.87
CA ALA A 129 -23.54 16.69 -1.52
C ALA A 129 -22.94 18.06 -1.89
N ARG A 130 -23.80 19.06 -2.18
CA ARG A 130 -23.42 20.46 -2.46
C ARG A 130 -22.75 21.19 -1.29
N GLN A 131 -22.69 20.60 -0.11
CA GLN A 131 -22.01 21.15 1.07
C GLN A 131 -20.55 20.68 1.21
N THR A 132 -20.11 19.77 0.34
CA THR A 132 -18.72 19.25 0.27
C THR A 132 -18.19 19.37 -1.15
N THR A 133 -18.03 20.60 -1.63
CA THR A 133 -17.62 20.89 -3.01
C THR A 133 -16.46 21.87 -3.03
N ALA A 134 -15.27 21.40 -2.67
CA ALA A 134 -14.10 21.98 -3.34
C ALA A 134 -14.30 21.70 -4.84
N PRO A 135 -14.16 22.70 -5.72
CA PRO A 135 -14.25 22.46 -7.16
C PRO A 135 -13.21 21.41 -7.57
N ILE A 136 -13.58 20.51 -8.49
CA ILE A 136 -12.63 19.59 -9.15
C ILE A 136 -11.74 20.34 -10.17
N GLN A 137 -11.80 21.67 -10.18
CA GLN A 137 -11.04 22.55 -11.04
C GLN A 137 -10.23 23.49 -10.16
N SER A 138 -8.97 23.68 -10.53
CA SER A 138 -8.11 24.68 -9.94
C SER A 138 -7.23 25.23 -11.05
N PRO A 139 -7.08 26.57 -11.17
CA PRO A 139 -6.09 27.15 -12.07
C PRO A 139 -4.67 26.60 -11.85
N ALA A 140 -4.36 26.12 -10.64
CA ALA A 140 -3.09 25.50 -10.32
C ALA A 140 -2.85 24.14 -11.03
N TRP A 141 -3.88 23.52 -11.62
CA TRP A 141 -3.81 22.22 -12.29
C TRP A 141 -3.89 22.32 -13.82
N GLU A 142 -4.09 23.53 -14.36
CA GLU A 142 -4.26 23.74 -15.80
C GLU A 142 -2.94 23.55 -16.56
N ASN A 143 -1.81 23.78 -15.90
CA ASN A 143 -0.49 23.72 -16.50
C ASN A 143 0.36 22.64 -15.82
N VAL A 144 1.16 21.93 -16.63
CA VAL A 144 2.19 21.04 -16.11
C VAL A 144 3.24 21.90 -15.38
N PRO A 145 3.57 21.62 -14.11
CA PRO A 145 4.59 22.37 -13.37
C PRO A 145 5.94 22.35 -14.11
N GLY A 146 6.75 23.38 -13.92
CA GLY A 146 8.03 23.55 -14.61
C GLY A 146 9.16 22.69 -14.05
N PHE A 147 8.84 21.51 -13.49
CA PHE A 147 9.76 20.71 -12.68
C PHE A 147 11.10 20.43 -13.38
N ALA A 148 12.21 20.72 -12.69
CA ALA A 148 13.54 20.32 -13.15
C ALA A 148 13.76 18.81 -13.00
N ARG A 149 13.18 18.21 -11.96
CA ARG A 149 13.25 16.78 -11.64
C ARG A 149 11.86 16.21 -11.40
N HIS A 150 11.62 14.99 -11.87
CA HIS A 150 10.40 14.23 -11.54
C HIS A 150 10.79 12.92 -10.89
N VAL A 151 10.46 12.78 -9.61
CA VAL A 151 10.74 11.57 -8.83
C VAL A 151 9.47 10.71 -8.78
N LEU A 152 9.51 9.59 -9.50
CA LEU A 152 8.48 8.57 -9.45
C LEU A 152 8.79 7.59 -8.32
N VAL A 153 7.92 7.54 -7.31
CA VAL A 153 8.07 6.68 -6.14
C VAL A 153 7.12 5.49 -6.24
N CYS A 154 7.67 4.27 -6.36
CA CYS A 154 6.86 3.07 -6.46
C CYS A 154 6.15 2.77 -5.12
N ARG A 155 4.82 2.83 -5.12
CA ARG A 155 3.95 2.45 -3.99
C ARG A 155 3.20 1.14 -4.23
N GLY A 156 3.64 0.36 -5.22
CA GLY A 156 3.13 -1.00 -5.44
C GLY A 156 3.37 -1.92 -4.24
N PRO A 157 2.58 -3.01 -4.07
CA PRO A 157 2.58 -3.81 -2.83
C PRO A 157 3.96 -4.27 -2.36
N ARG A 158 4.83 -4.70 -3.27
CA ARG A 158 6.19 -5.19 -2.96
C ARG A 158 7.15 -4.07 -2.54
N CYS A 159 7.00 -2.86 -3.04
CA CYS A 159 7.77 -1.72 -2.55
C CYS A 159 7.23 -1.24 -1.20
N SER A 160 5.91 -1.31 -1.00
CA SER A 160 5.27 -0.94 0.26
C SER A 160 5.73 -1.81 1.44
N VAL A 161 5.89 -3.13 1.26
CA VAL A 161 6.44 -4.00 2.33
C VAL A 161 7.93 -3.76 2.62
N GLU A 162 8.67 -3.20 1.67
CA GLU A 162 10.10 -2.87 1.82
C GLU A 162 10.37 -1.45 2.33
N GLY A 163 9.32 -0.74 2.78
CA GLY A 163 9.47 0.58 3.40
C GLY A 163 9.33 1.78 2.45
N ALA A 164 8.73 1.59 1.27
CA ALA A 164 8.55 2.70 0.31
C ALA A 164 7.66 3.84 0.82
N ARG A 165 6.89 3.62 1.90
CA ARG A 165 6.01 4.64 2.48
C ARG A 165 6.87 5.64 3.23
N GLU A 166 7.70 5.12 4.11
CA GLU A 166 8.66 5.84 4.92
C GLU A 166 9.59 6.62 3.99
N SER A 167 10.05 6.01 2.89
CA SER A 167 10.88 6.70 1.90
C SER A 167 10.14 7.81 1.17
N SER A 168 8.86 7.61 0.84
CA SER A 168 8.02 8.66 0.23
C SER A 168 7.78 9.84 1.17
N VAL A 169 7.59 9.59 2.46
CA VAL A 169 7.40 10.63 3.48
C VAL A 169 8.72 11.36 3.72
N ALA A 170 9.82 10.61 3.85
CA ALA A 170 11.15 11.18 3.97
C ALA A 170 11.50 12.05 2.75
N LEU A 171 11.09 11.65 1.54
CA LEU A 171 11.35 12.43 0.33
C LEU A 171 10.60 13.77 0.38
N ALA A 172 9.29 13.73 0.64
CA ALA A 172 8.49 14.94 0.76
C ALA A 172 9.05 15.89 1.84
N ALA A 173 9.46 15.34 2.99
CA ALA A 173 10.06 16.13 4.07
C ALA A 173 11.42 16.73 3.68
N ALA A 174 12.29 15.96 3.01
CA ALA A 174 13.60 16.41 2.57
C ALA A 174 13.53 17.47 1.46
N LEU A 175 12.54 17.38 0.57
CA LEU A 175 12.24 18.42 -0.43
C LEU A 175 11.75 19.70 0.25
N ALA A 176 10.78 19.59 1.16
CA ALA A 176 10.24 20.73 1.90
C ALA A 176 11.30 21.42 2.77
N ALA A 177 12.17 20.67 3.44
CA ALA A 177 13.25 21.21 4.27
C ALA A 177 14.30 22.02 3.48
N ARG A 178 14.29 21.92 2.15
CA ARG A 178 15.19 22.62 1.22
C ARG A 178 14.45 23.65 0.35
N ASP A 179 13.19 23.92 0.65
CA ASP A 179 12.31 24.79 -0.12
C ASP A 179 12.20 24.37 -1.62
N LEU A 180 12.35 23.06 -1.89
CA LEU A 180 12.20 22.51 -3.24
C LEU A 180 10.71 22.29 -3.53
N GLY A 181 10.10 23.25 -4.19
CA GLY A 181 8.70 23.17 -4.65
C GLY A 181 8.52 22.25 -5.86
N ASP A 182 7.27 22.08 -6.28
CA ASP A 182 6.90 21.23 -7.42
C ASP A 182 7.53 21.68 -8.74
N ASP A 183 7.92 22.96 -8.88
CA ASP A 183 8.65 23.48 -10.05
C ASP A 183 10.14 23.11 -10.06
N GLN A 184 10.66 22.51 -8.99
CA GLN A 184 12.06 22.04 -8.93
C GLN A 184 12.13 20.52 -8.87
N ALA A 185 11.37 19.91 -7.97
CA ALA A 185 11.37 18.47 -7.78
C ALA A 185 9.95 17.97 -7.55
N LEU A 186 9.27 17.60 -8.64
CA LEU A 186 7.94 17.02 -8.57
C LEU A 186 8.03 15.59 -8.05
N GLN A 187 7.28 15.28 -7.00
CA GLN A 187 7.11 13.91 -6.50
C GLN A 187 5.80 13.32 -7.04
N SER A 188 5.84 12.10 -7.55
CA SER A 188 4.62 11.36 -7.92
C SER A 188 4.65 9.93 -7.42
N LEU A 189 3.55 9.52 -6.81
CA LEU A 189 3.36 8.16 -6.35
C LEU A 189 2.84 7.31 -7.50
N THR A 190 3.48 6.18 -7.76
CA THR A 190 3.10 5.30 -8.85
C THR A 190 2.63 3.94 -8.33
N GLY A 191 1.92 3.21 -9.19
CA GLY A 191 1.78 1.76 -9.05
C GLY A 191 3.12 1.04 -9.18
N CYS A 192 3.06 -0.28 -9.37
CA CYS A 192 4.24 -1.12 -9.54
C CYS A 192 5.07 -0.69 -10.76
N LEU A 193 6.35 -0.32 -10.55
CA LEU A 193 7.31 0.03 -11.60
C LEU A 193 8.09 -1.16 -12.18
N PHE A 194 7.76 -2.39 -11.79
CA PHE A 194 8.31 -3.69 -12.26
C PHE A 194 9.43 -4.33 -11.42
N PRO A 195 10.63 -3.77 -11.20
CA PRO A 195 11.79 -4.50 -10.63
C PRO A 195 11.68 -4.71 -9.12
N CYS A 196 10.67 -5.47 -8.70
CA CYS A 196 10.27 -5.59 -7.30
C CYS A 196 11.27 -6.36 -6.44
N GLY A 197 12.16 -7.16 -7.03
CA GLY A 197 13.29 -7.75 -6.33
C GLY A 197 14.39 -6.74 -5.95
N GLN A 198 14.22 -5.46 -6.31
CA GLN A 198 15.13 -4.35 -6.02
C GLN A 198 14.43 -3.25 -5.21
N ALA A 199 13.30 -3.57 -4.60
CA ALA A 199 12.48 -2.64 -3.84
C ALA A 199 13.19 -2.06 -2.59
N PRO A 200 12.82 -0.84 -2.14
CA PRO A 200 11.96 0.13 -2.82
C PRO A 200 12.59 0.74 -4.07
N VAL A 201 11.76 1.05 -5.06
CA VAL A 201 12.20 1.62 -6.35
C VAL A 201 11.77 3.07 -6.47
N MET A 202 12.70 3.94 -6.87
CA MET A 202 12.44 5.32 -7.28
C MET A 202 13.06 5.56 -8.66
N VAL A 203 12.45 6.41 -9.48
CA VAL A 203 13.00 6.81 -10.78
C VAL A 203 13.06 8.32 -10.86
N VAL A 204 14.20 8.87 -11.29
CA VAL A 204 14.39 10.31 -11.45
C VAL A 204 14.49 10.64 -12.93
N TYR A 205 13.54 11.46 -13.41
CA TYR A 205 13.57 12.08 -14.73
C TYR A 205 14.07 13.54 -14.64
N PRO A 206 14.66 14.09 -15.72
CA PRO A 206 14.78 13.52 -17.07
C PRO A 206 15.87 12.45 -17.26
N ASP A 207 16.77 12.28 -16.28
CA ASP A 207 17.96 11.44 -16.41
C ASP A 207 17.67 9.94 -16.62
N GLY A 208 16.44 9.49 -16.33
CA GLY A 208 16.05 8.10 -16.46
C GLY A 208 16.81 7.18 -15.50
N VAL A 209 17.27 7.71 -14.36
CA VAL A 209 18.03 6.94 -13.37
C VAL A 209 17.06 6.19 -12.47
N TRP A 210 17.21 4.87 -12.44
CA TRP A 210 16.45 3.98 -11.57
C TRP A 210 17.26 3.70 -10.31
N TYR A 211 16.67 3.95 -9.16
CA TYR A 211 17.25 3.66 -7.86
C TYR A 211 16.61 2.44 -7.21
N SER A 212 17.45 1.64 -6.56
CA SER A 212 17.08 0.41 -5.87
C SER A 212 17.34 0.50 -4.37
N GLY A 213 16.55 -0.24 -3.58
CA GLY A 213 16.70 -0.27 -2.13
C GLY A 213 16.55 1.10 -1.48
N MET A 214 15.68 1.96 -2.02
CA MET A 214 15.49 3.33 -1.54
C MET A 214 14.71 3.36 -0.24
N ARG A 215 15.43 3.15 0.86
CA ARG A 215 14.97 3.27 2.25
C ARG A 215 15.14 4.72 2.76
N PRO A 216 14.45 5.12 3.85
CA PRO A 216 14.45 6.50 4.33
C PRO A 216 15.84 7.09 4.60
N ASP A 217 16.77 6.27 5.06
CA ASP A 217 18.17 6.63 5.33
C ASP A 217 18.95 7.06 4.09
N ARG A 218 18.52 6.65 2.89
CA ARG A 218 19.15 7.04 1.61
C ARG A 218 18.54 8.29 0.97
N VAL A 219 17.36 8.70 1.43
CA VAL A 219 16.59 9.77 0.77
C VAL A 219 17.30 11.11 0.86
N GLU A 220 17.85 11.44 2.02
CA GLU A 220 18.54 12.73 2.22
C GLU A 220 19.69 12.91 1.22
N GLN A 221 20.52 11.88 1.06
CA GLN A 221 21.64 11.89 0.13
C GLN A 221 21.20 11.79 -1.34
N LEU A 222 20.06 11.15 -1.65
CA LEU A 222 19.46 11.22 -3.00
C LEU A 222 19.12 12.68 -3.35
N VAL A 223 18.44 13.38 -2.43
CA VAL A 223 18.03 14.77 -2.63
C VAL A 223 19.26 15.66 -2.78
N GLU A 224 20.21 15.56 -1.87
CA GLU A 224 21.43 16.38 -1.88
C GLU A 224 22.27 16.15 -3.14
N ARG A 225 22.59 14.89 -3.46
CA ARG A 225 23.53 14.60 -4.55
C ARG A 225 22.88 14.67 -5.92
N HIS A 226 21.71 14.06 -6.09
CA HIS A 226 21.13 13.93 -7.41
C HIS A 226 20.16 15.06 -7.73
N LEU A 227 19.17 15.30 -6.87
CA LEU A 227 18.12 16.29 -7.18
C LEU A 227 18.66 17.72 -7.15
N VAL A 228 19.54 18.04 -6.19
CA VAL A 228 20.19 19.36 -6.06
C VAL A 228 21.54 19.39 -6.77
N GLY A 229 22.41 18.40 -6.52
CA GLY A 229 23.79 18.39 -7.00
C GLY A 229 24.03 17.82 -8.41
N ASP A 230 22.97 17.42 -9.13
CA ASP A 230 23.05 16.86 -10.50
C ASP A 230 24.03 15.67 -10.64
N THR A 231 24.25 14.94 -9.56
CA THR A 231 25.18 13.81 -9.51
C THR A 231 24.43 12.56 -9.05
N PRO A 232 24.12 11.62 -9.95
CA PRO A 232 23.54 10.33 -9.59
C PRO A 232 24.40 9.58 -8.57
N VAL A 233 23.78 8.71 -7.77
CA VAL A 233 24.47 7.90 -6.75
C VAL A 233 24.68 6.47 -7.31
N PRO A 234 25.86 6.14 -7.88
CA PRO A 234 26.05 4.92 -8.67
C PRO A 234 25.82 3.63 -7.88
N GLU A 235 26.10 3.66 -6.59
CA GLU A 235 26.01 2.52 -5.67
C GLU A 235 24.56 2.03 -5.50
N TRP A 236 23.58 2.88 -5.84
CA TRP A 236 22.15 2.59 -5.65
C TRP A 236 21.41 2.39 -6.97
N ILE A 237 22.09 2.58 -8.11
CA ILE A 237 21.48 2.41 -9.42
C ILE A 237 21.00 0.97 -9.56
N ALA A 238 19.72 0.82 -9.92
CA ALA A 238 19.09 -0.47 -10.09
C ALA A 238 19.76 -1.25 -11.21
N ARG A 239 19.92 -2.56 -11.01
CA ARG A 239 20.42 -3.46 -12.03
C ARG A 239 19.45 -3.49 -13.20
N GLN A 240 19.96 -3.20 -14.38
CA GLN A 240 19.20 -3.28 -15.62
C GLN A 240 19.23 -4.72 -16.16
N MET A 241 18.13 -5.12 -16.80
CA MET A 241 18.16 -6.32 -17.65
C MET A 241 18.83 -5.93 -18.96
N THR A 242 19.77 -6.75 -19.44
CA THR A 242 20.23 -6.62 -20.82
C THR A 242 19.02 -6.83 -21.74
N PRO A 243 18.71 -5.91 -22.66
CA PRO A 243 17.65 -6.12 -23.63
C PRO A 243 17.93 -7.43 -24.36
N ALA A 244 16.92 -8.31 -24.48
CA ALA A 244 17.03 -9.46 -25.36
C ALA A 244 17.39 -8.93 -26.75
N ALA A 245 18.42 -9.50 -27.37
CA ALA A 245 18.76 -9.17 -28.75
C ALA A 245 17.49 -9.36 -29.58
N THR A 246 17.02 -8.29 -30.23
CA THR A 246 15.87 -8.35 -31.12
C THR A 246 16.22 -9.31 -32.25
N THR A 247 15.69 -10.54 -32.21
CA THR A 247 15.68 -11.39 -33.41
C THR A 247 14.90 -10.61 -34.46
N PRO A 248 15.47 -10.32 -35.65
CA PRO A 248 14.73 -9.66 -36.70
C PRO A 248 13.47 -10.47 -36.97
N ALA A 249 12.31 -9.80 -36.98
CA ALA A 249 11.07 -10.43 -37.38
C ALA A 249 11.29 -11.07 -38.75
N ALA A 250 11.04 -12.38 -38.86
CA ALA A 250 11.00 -13.03 -40.16
C ALA A 250 10.00 -12.26 -41.03
N THR A 251 10.47 -11.75 -42.16
CA THR A 251 9.64 -11.09 -43.16
C THR A 251 8.47 -12.03 -43.49
N ALA A 252 7.25 -11.57 -43.20
CA ALA A 252 6.05 -12.27 -43.65
C ALA A 252 6.10 -12.39 -45.19
N PRO A 253 5.69 -13.52 -45.77
CA PRO A 253 5.59 -13.63 -47.21
C PRO A 253 4.60 -12.59 -47.73
N GLU A 254 4.99 -11.85 -48.77
CA GLU A 254 4.10 -10.92 -49.48
C GLU A 254 2.88 -11.67 -50.01
N ASP A 255 1.68 -11.19 -49.66
CA ASP A 255 0.45 -11.64 -50.29
C ASP A 255 0.52 -11.35 -51.80
N PRO A 256 0.18 -12.31 -52.67
CA PRO A 256 0.17 -12.06 -54.10
C PRO A 256 -0.88 -10.99 -54.45
N ALA A 257 -0.46 -10.02 -55.25
CA ALA A 257 -1.30 -8.92 -55.73
C ALA A 257 -2.58 -9.46 -56.43
N PRO A 258 -3.73 -8.78 -56.28
CA PRO A 258 -4.96 -9.20 -56.93
C PRO A 258 -4.83 -9.06 -58.46
N GLU A 259 -5.16 -10.14 -59.18
CA GLU A 259 -5.29 -10.12 -60.64
C GLU A 259 -6.41 -9.16 -61.07
N ALA A 260 -6.12 -8.36 -62.08
CA ALA A 260 -7.01 -7.37 -62.69
C ALA A 260 -7.90 -7.98 -63.78
#